data_AF-A0A2N9GB74-F1
#
_entry.id   AF-A0A2N9GB74-F1
#
_cell.length_a   1.000
_cell.length_b   1.000
_cell.length_c   1.000
_cell.angle_alpha   90.00
_cell.angle_beta   90.00
_cell.angle_gamma   90.00
#
_symmetry.space_group_name_H-M   'P 1'
#
loop_
_entity.id
_entity.type
_entity.pdbx_description
1 polymer ?
#
loop_
_entity_poly.entity_id
_entity_poly.type
_entity_poly.pdbx_seq_one_letter_code
_entity_poly.pdbx_strand_id
1 'polypeptide(L)'
;MASSSSQNKPETINLNDTPSVMPEVWRPYFLSINGPVSVTDSVILNGETATAVAAGLCTPEDAKILAGRTDPQIINESLALTIQCTATVSNMGRRLHVRNMEVKALRSQVTIITKVAEGE
;
A
#
# COMPACT_ATOMS: atom_id res chain seq x y z
N MET A 1 12.24 -22.03 48.32
CA MET A 1 12.79 -20.91 47.52
C MET A 1 13.94 -21.46 46.70
N ALA A 2 13.85 -21.39 45.38
CA ALA A 2 14.96 -21.63 44.47
C ALA A 2 14.72 -20.80 43.21
N SER A 3 15.42 -19.69 43.11
CA SER A 3 15.60 -18.97 41.84
C SER A 3 16.61 -19.75 41.01
N SER A 4 16.38 -19.91 39.70
CA SER A 4 17.48 -20.18 38.78
C SER A 4 17.37 -19.28 37.55
N SER A 5 18.46 -18.57 37.34
CA SER A 5 18.76 -17.61 36.30
C SER A 5 18.92 -18.33 34.95
N SER A 6 18.26 -17.83 33.92
CA SER A 6 18.45 -18.25 32.53
C SER A 6 19.73 -17.61 31.98
N GLN A 7 20.81 -18.39 31.92
CA GLN A 7 22.03 -18.04 31.20
C GLN A 7 21.74 -17.96 29.69
N ASN A 8 21.81 -16.74 29.18
CA ASN A 8 21.95 -16.36 27.79
C ASN A 8 23.26 -16.96 27.23
N LYS A 9 23.13 -18.05 26.47
CA LYS A 9 24.23 -18.74 25.79
C LYS A 9 24.68 -17.92 24.57
N PRO A 10 25.98 -17.70 24.35
CA PRO A 10 26.47 -17.05 23.14
C PRO A 10 26.29 -17.98 21.93
N GLU A 11 25.63 -17.48 20.88
CA GLU A 11 25.53 -18.17 19.59
C GLU A 11 26.93 -18.37 19.02
N THR A 12 27.34 -19.63 18.93
CA THR A 12 28.63 -20.03 18.35
C THR A 12 28.45 -20.12 16.84
N ILE A 13 29.09 -19.24 16.09
CA ILE A 13 29.03 -19.21 14.62
C ILE A 13 29.77 -20.45 14.09
N ASN A 14 29.02 -21.45 13.61
CA ASN A 14 29.57 -22.65 13.00
C ASN A 14 30.02 -22.33 11.56
N LEU A 15 31.32 -22.31 11.31
CA LEU A 15 31.90 -22.04 9.99
C LEU A 15 31.66 -23.17 8.96
N ASN A 16 31.12 -24.32 9.40
CA ASN A 16 30.74 -25.43 8.55
C ASN A 16 29.23 -25.45 8.23
N ASP A 17 28.45 -24.49 8.72
CA ASP A 17 27.04 -24.39 8.32
C ASP A 17 27.00 -23.98 6.85
N THR A 18 26.36 -24.83 6.04
CA THR A 18 26.02 -24.55 4.65
C THR A 18 25.36 -23.17 4.60
N PRO A 19 25.82 -22.23 3.75
CA PRO A 19 25.28 -20.88 3.74
C PRO A 19 23.76 -20.98 3.61
N SER A 20 23.06 -20.43 4.61
CA SER A 20 21.61 -20.27 4.59
C SER A 20 21.23 -19.75 3.21
N VAL A 21 20.38 -20.49 2.50
CA VAL A 21 19.90 -20.15 1.17
C VAL A 21 19.63 -18.64 1.15
N MET A 22 20.30 -17.92 0.24
CA MET A 22 20.08 -16.48 0.11
C MET A 22 18.57 -16.24 0.04
N PRO A 23 18.00 -15.33 0.84
CA PRO A 23 16.58 -15.04 0.77
C PRO A 23 16.24 -14.73 -0.69
N GLU A 24 15.19 -15.36 -1.23
CA GLU A 24 14.69 -15.02 -2.55
C GLU A 24 14.45 -13.51 -2.58
N VAL A 25 15.28 -12.78 -3.32
CA VAL A 25 15.10 -11.35 -3.52
C VAL A 25 13.81 -11.22 -4.30
N TRP A 26 12.76 -10.73 -3.63
CA TRP A 26 11.46 -10.56 -4.23
C TRP A 26 11.56 -9.66 -5.46
N ARG A 27 11.13 -10.18 -6.62
CA ARG A 27 11.08 -9.47 -7.89
C ARG A 27 9.64 -9.46 -8.39
N PRO A 28 8.94 -8.33 -8.28
CA PRO A 28 7.57 -8.24 -8.72
C PRO A 28 7.46 -8.50 -10.23
N TYR A 29 6.47 -9.30 -10.61
CA TYR A 29 6.12 -9.53 -12.00
C TYR A 29 4.62 -9.38 -12.17
N PHE A 30 4.21 -8.51 -13.10
CA PHE A 30 2.83 -8.06 -13.23
C PHE A 30 2.20 -8.71 -14.46
N LEU A 31 1.43 -9.77 -14.24
CA LEU A 31 0.77 -10.56 -15.27
C LEU A 31 -0.74 -10.46 -15.12
N SER A 32 -1.41 -10.05 -16.19
CA SER A 32 -2.86 -10.13 -16.34
C SER A 32 -3.24 -11.30 -17.25
N ILE A 33 -4.53 -11.63 -17.31
CA ILE A 33 -5.08 -12.63 -18.25
C ILE A 33 -4.85 -12.24 -19.71
N ASN A 34 -4.73 -10.94 -19.98
CA ASN A 34 -4.47 -10.39 -21.31
C ASN A 34 -2.95 -10.30 -21.63
N GLY A 35 -2.09 -10.75 -20.72
CA GLY A 35 -0.63 -10.69 -20.86
C GLY A 35 0.04 -9.77 -19.82
N PRO A 36 1.34 -9.46 -20.01
CA PRO A 36 2.09 -8.59 -19.11
C PRO A 36 1.47 -7.19 -19.01
N VAL A 37 1.44 -6.62 -17.81
CA VAL A 37 0.94 -5.26 -17.59
C VAL A 37 1.92 -4.25 -18.19
N SER A 38 1.39 -3.34 -19.00
CA SER A 38 2.09 -2.23 -19.63
C SER A 38 1.98 -0.94 -18.81
N VAL A 39 2.92 -0.01 -19.02
CA VAL A 39 2.88 1.34 -18.43
C VAL A 39 1.68 2.18 -18.88
N THR A 40 1.04 1.79 -19.98
CA THR A 40 -0.18 2.42 -20.48
C THR A 40 -1.44 1.94 -19.76
N ASP A 41 -1.36 0.86 -19.02
CA ASP A 41 -2.51 0.25 -18.39
C ASP A 41 -2.89 1.00 -17.11
N SER A 42 -4.17 1.34 -16.98
CA SER A 42 -4.66 2.11 -15.85
C SER A 42 -5.04 1.20 -14.69
N VAL A 43 -4.24 1.23 -13.62
CA VAL A 43 -4.58 0.62 -12.32
C VAL A 43 -5.83 1.28 -11.69
N ILE A 44 -6.14 2.53 -12.07
CA ILE A 44 -7.27 3.29 -11.51
C ILE A 44 -8.58 2.96 -12.23
N LEU A 45 -8.52 2.74 -13.54
CA LEU A 45 -9.71 2.59 -14.39
C LEU A 45 -10.00 1.14 -14.79
N ASN A 46 -9.02 0.23 -14.67
CA ASN A 46 -9.18 -1.17 -15.03
C ASN A 46 -8.95 -2.08 -13.82
N GLY A 47 -10.00 -2.80 -13.43
CA GLY A 47 -9.97 -3.76 -12.32
C GLY A 47 -9.04 -4.95 -12.56
N GLU A 48 -8.93 -5.46 -13.79
CA GLU A 48 -8.02 -6.57 -14.10
C GLU A 48 -6.55 -6.15 -14.00
N THR A 49 -6.21 -4.98 -14.55
CA THR A 49 -4.86 -4.39 -14.39
C THR A 49 -4.55 -4.16 -12.92
N ALA A 50 -5.51 -3.63 -12.16
CA ALA A 50 -5.34 -3.41 -10.73
C ALA A 50 -5.05 -4.72 -9.99
N THR A 51 -5.82 -5.77 -10.25
CA THR A 51 -5.63 -7.09 -9.65
C THR A 51 -4.26 -7.67 -10.01
N ALA A 52 -3.86 -7.61 -11.29
CA ALA A 52 -2.55 -8.07 -11.75
C ALA A 52 -1.39 -7.32 -11.07
N VAL A 53 -1.54 -6.00 -10.90
CA VAL A 53 -0.55 -5.18 -10.17
C VAL A 53 -0.53 -5.53 -8.68
N ALA A 54 -1.68 -5.68 -8.03
CA ALA A 54 -1.75 -6.10 -6.63
C ALA A 54 -1.08 -7.46 -6.41
N ALA A 55 -1.41 -8.45 -7.24
CA ALA A 55 -0.84 -9.79 -7.15
C ALA A 55 0.67 -9.76 -7.32
N GLY A 56 1.18 -8.96 -8.27
CA GLY A 56 2.62 -8.78 -8.45
C GLY A 56 3.29 -8.01 -7.31
N LEU A 57 2.54 -7.25 -6.48
CA LEU A 57 3.04 -6.56 -5.29
C LEU A 57 3.06 -7.44 -4.03
N CYS A 58 2.41 -8.61 -4.03
CA CYS A 58 2.45 -9.53 -2.92
C CYS A 58 3.85 -10.17 -2.80
N THR A 59 4.44 -10.10 -1.60
CA THR A 59 5.66 -10.84 -1.32
C THR A 59 5.34 -12.34 -1.17
N PRO A 60 6.36 -13.22 -1.22
CA PRO A 60 6.13 -14.65 -1.01
C PRO A 60 5.55 -14.94 0.38
N GLU A 61 5.87 -14.12 1.38
CA GLU A 61 5.33 -14.25 2.74
C GLU A 61 3.86 -13.83 2.81
N ASP A 62 3.48 -12.74 2.14
CA ASP A 62 2.07 -12.34 2.01
C ASP A 62 1.27 -13.41 1.28
N ALA A 63 1.85 -13.99 0.21
CA ALA A 63 1.23 -15.07 -0.54
C ALA A 63 0.99 -16.31 0.33
N LYS A 64 1.87 -16.65 1.28
CA LYS A 64 1.65 -17.75 2.24
C LYS A 64 0.47 -17.46 3.17
N ILE A 65 0.37 -16.24 3.68
CA ILE A 65 -0.74 -15.81 4.55
C ILE A 65 -2.06 -15.85 3.76
N LEU A 66 -2.04 -15.36 2.52
CA LEU A 66 -3.19 -15.36 1.62
C LEU A 66 -3.55 -16.78 1.17
N ALA A 67 -2.58 -17.66 0.91
CA ALA A 67 -2.81 -19.06 0.53
C ALA A 67 -3.43 -19.90 1.65
N GLY A 68 -3.30 -19.45 2.92
CA GLY A 68 -4.10 -19.97 4.02
C GLY A 68 -5.61 -19.73 3.86
N ARG A 69 -6.00 -18.87 2.91
CA ARG A 69 -7.37 -18.76 2.39
C ARG A 69 -7.46 -19.58 1.11
N THR A 70 -8.41 -20.51 1.06
CA THR A 70 -8.44 -21.57 0.03
C THR A 70 -9.13 -21.19 -1.27
N ASP A 71 -9.76 -20.02 -1.36
CA ASP A 71 -10.47 -19.57 -2.56
C ASP A 71 -9.69 -18.44 -3.28
N PRO A 72 -9.04 -18.75 -4.42
CA PRO A 72 -8.30 -17.76 -5.21
C PRO A 72 -9.17 -16.59 -5.67
N GLN A 73 -10.48 -16.80 -5.87
CA GLN A 73 -11.39 -15.75 -6.29
C GLN A 73 -11.57 -14.71 -5.17
N ILE A 74 -11.82 -15.18 -3.95
CA ILE A 74 -11.97 -14.31 -2.77
C ILE A 74 -10.69 -13.50 -2.50
N ILE A 75 -9.52 -14.10 -2.69
CA ILE A 75 -8.24 -13.40 -2.53
C ILE A 75 -8.12 -12.26 -3.55
N ASN A 76 -8.34 -12.55 -4.84
CA ASN A 76 -8.24 -11.55 -5.89
C ASN A 76 -9.27 -10.42 -5.73
N GLU A 77 -10.51 -10.75 -5.36
CA GLU A 77 -11.55 -9.77 -5.07
C GLU A 77 -11.18 -8.88 -3.87
N SER A 78 -10.58 -9.45 -2.82
CA SER A 78 -10.14 -8.68 -1.64
C SER A 78 -8.99 -7.70 -1.97
N LEU A 79 -8.06 -8.10 -2.85
CA LEU A 79 -6.98 -7.24 -3.31
C LEU A 79 -7.50 -6.12 -4.22
N ALA A 80 -8.38 -6.46 -5.16
CA ALA A 80 -9.03 -5.49 -6.04
C ALA A 80 -9.81 -4.44 -5.23
N LEU A 81 -10.57 -4.89 -4.23
CA LEU A 81 -11.31 -4.01 -3.31
C LEU A 81 -10.38 -3.07 -2.54
N THR A 82 -9.24 -3.56 -2.07
CA THR A 82 -8.24 -2.74 -1.34
C THR A 82 -7.69 -1.62 -2.24
N ILE A 83 -7.41 -1.92 -3.51
CA ILE A 83 -6.95 -0.91 -4.48
C ILE A 83 -8.06 0.10 -4.78
N GLN A 84 -9.29 -0.34 -5.05
CA GLN A 84 -10.42 0.55 -5.31
C GLN A 84 -10.69 1.47 -4.12
N CYS A 85 -10.59 0.95 -2.89
CA CYS A 85 -10.67 1.74 -1.67
C CYS A 85 -9.56 2.81 -1.63
N THR A 86 -8.32 2.43 -1.90
CA THR A 86 -7.18 3.37 -1.92
C THR A 86 -7.35 4.45 -2.99
N ALA A 87 -7.82 4.10 -4.19
CA ALA A 87 -8.06 5.02 -5.28
C ALA A 87 -9.19 6.02 -4.96
N THR A 88 -10.30 5.54 -4.39
CA THR A 88 -11.44 6.38 -3.97
C THR A 88 -11.05 7.34 -2.85
N VAL A 89 -10.33 6.87 -1.82
CA VAL A 89 -9.78 7.72 -0.75
C VAL A 89 -8.81 8.75 -1.30
N SER A 90 -7.91 8.36 -2.22
CA SER A 90 -6.97 9.28 -2.86
C SER A 90 -7.68 10.35 -3.70
N ASN A 91 -8.74 9.97 -4.42
CA ASN A 91 -9.57 10.92 -5.19
C ASN A 91 -10.26 11.91 -4.25
N MET A 92 -10.84 11.42 -3.16
CA MET A 92 -11.46 12.26 -2.14
C MET A 92 -10.45 13.23 -1.53
N GLY A 93 -9.24 12.76 -1.19
CA GLY A 93 -8.15 13.59 -0.68
C GLY A 93 -7.76 14.71 -1.64
N ARG A 94 -7.60 14.41 -2.94
CA ARG A 94 -7.33 15.43 -3.97
C ARG A 94 -8.44 16.48 -4.06
N ARG A 95 -9.69 16.04 -4.09
CA ARG A 95 -10.84 16.96 -4.15
C ARG A 95 -10.92 17.83 -2.90
N LEU A 96 -10.74 17.26 -1.72
CA LEU A 96 -10.68 18.01 -0.47
C LEU A 96 -9.53 19.02 -0.45
N HIS A 97 -8.37 18.65 -0.98
CA HIS A 97 -7.23 19.58 -1.09
C HIS A 97 -7.56 20.80 -1.96
N VAL A 98 -8.16 20.59 -3.13
CA VAL A 98 -8.62 21.68 -4.01
C VAL A 98 -9.65 22.55 -3.30
N ARG A 99 -10.68 21.94 -2.69
CA ARG A 99 -11.72 22.68 -1.95
C ARG A 99 -11.15 23.47 -0.78
N ASN A 100 -10.13 22.95 -0.09
CA ASN A 100 -9.44 23.67 0.98
C ASN A 100 -8.70 24.92 0.47
N MET A 101 -8.11 24.87 -0.73
CA MET A 101 -7.48 26.03 -1.36
C MET A 101 -8.51 27.10 -1.72
N GLU A 102 -9.65 26.70 -2.29
CA GLU A 102 -10.77 27.61 -2.57
C GLU A 102 -11.28 28.29 -1.30
N VAL A 103 -11.48 27.54 -0.22
CA VAL A 103 -11.92 28.09 1.07
C VAL A 103 -10.91 29.09 1.63
N LYS A 104 -9.61 28.81 1.54
CA LYS A 104 -8.56 29.76 1.96
C LYS A 104 -8.60 31.05 1.14
N ALA A 105 -8.78 30.95 -0.17
CA ALA A 105 -8.90 32.12 -1.05
C ALA A 105 -10.13 32.96 -0.69
N LEU A 106 -11.29 32.32 -0.51
CA LEU A 106 -12.52 33.00 -0.09
C LEU A 106 -12.37 33.68 1.27
N ARG A 107 -11.74 33.02 2.24
CA ARG A 107 -11.47 33.61 3.56
C ARG A 107 -10.63 34.89 3.45
N SER A 108 -9.60 34.89 2.61
CA SER A 108 -8.79 36.09 2.37
C SER A 108 -9.62 37.23 1.76
N GLN A 109 -10.49 36.93 0.79
CA GLN A 109 -11.35 37.94 0.16
C GLN A 109 -12.34 38.53 1.17
N VAL A 110 -12.97 37.69 1.99
CA VAL A 110 -13.87 38.15 3.06
C VAL A 110 -13.14 39.10 4.01
N THR A 111 -11.92 38.76 4.45
CA THR A 111 -11.12 39.64 5.32
C THR A 111 -10.84 40.99 4.68
N ILE A 112 -10.51 41.04 3.39
CA ILE A 112 -10.28 42.31 2.68
C ILE A 112 -11.56 43.16 2.65
N ILE A 113 -12.69 42.54 2.29
CA ILE A 113 -13.99 43.24 2.22
C ILE A 113 -14.38 43.81 3.59
N THR A 114 -14.18 43.03 4.67
CA THR A 114 -14.47 43.49 6.03
C THR A 114 -13.66 44.73 6.40
N LYS A 115 -12.34 44.74 6.12
CA LYS A 115 -11.49 45.91 6.40
C LYS A 115 -11.92 47.17 5.68
N VAL A 116 -12.23 47.04 4.38
CA VAL A 116 -12.74 48.16 3.57
C VAL A 116 -14.08 48.68 4.12
N ALA A 117 -14.96 47.78 4.58
CA ALA A 117 -16.24 48.18 5.16
C ALA A 117 -16.08 48.89 6.53
N GLU A 118 -15.03 48.56 7.28
CA GLU A 118 -14.69 49.17 8.57
C GLU A 118 -13.91 50.49 8.44
N GLY A 119 -13.51 50.86 7.22
CA GLY A 119 -12.82 52.12 6.93
C GLY A 119 -11.31 52.10 7.23
N GLU A 120 -10.71 50.90 7.33
CA GLU A 120 -9.25 50.69 7.30
C GLU A 120 -8.66 50.75 5.89
#